data_AF-A0A518SCT5-F1
#
_entry.id   AF-A0A518SCT5-F1
#
_cell.length_a   1.000
_cell.length_b   1.000
_cell.length_c   1.000
_cell.angle_alpha   90.00
_cell.angle_beta   90.00
_cell.angle_gamma   90.00
#
_symmetry.space_group_name_H-M   'P 1'
#
loop_
_entity.id
_entity.type
_entity.pdbx_description
1 polymer ?
#
loop_
_entity_poly.entity_id
_entity_poly.type
_entity_poly.pdbx_seq_one_letter_code
_entity_poly.pdbx_strand_id
1 'polypeptide(L)'
;MSEAPQLNLDTSVMVNYVYSHLPGDLEEDRGCQRLIDDESFYTVIGGKANDEFDALCERRYNLYDDVIAYLRDTDNEIFDYEPRDRDIHVSPNDRSHFRDDIQMSWYDMDKREQLSTLRRCLQDIELYQVQLSEELIDRCFPQQSNDQLLRRLRRDLDIGHDCEILVDAVEISRQYSISTLVAVDSHLTNREHINIVHEIIEDVLGVSGLLRISEPEGVSATSSD
;
A
#
# COMPACT_ATOMS: atom_id res chain seq x y z
N MET A 1 4.00 3.25 -31.85
CA MET A 1 4.07 3.92 -30.54
C MET A 1 4.11 2.80 -29.53
N SER A 2 5.14 2.73 -28.69
CA SER A 2 5.17 1.73 -27.61
C SER A 2 3.99 2.04 -26.69
N GLU A 3 3.19 1.03 -26.35
CA GLU A 3 2.14 1.17 -25.33
C GLU A 3 2.84 1.39 -23.98
N ALA A 4 2.32 2.33 -23.19
CA ALA A 4 2.82 2.59 -21.84
C ALA A 4 2.86 1.28 -21.03
N PRO A 5 3.94 1.00 -20.27
CA PRO A 5 3.98 -0.19 -19.42
C PRO A 5 2.78 -0.22 -18.48
N GLN A 6 2.09 -1.36 -18.46
CA GLN A 6 0.91 -1.57 -17.62
C GLN A 6 1.31 -2.22 -16.30
N LEU A 7 0.97 -1.57 -15.20
CA LEU A 7 1.39 -1.95 -13.85
C LEU A 7 0.17 -2.22 -12.99
N ASN A 8 0.12 -3.38 -12.34
CA ASN A 8 -0.81 -3.62 -11.25
C ASN A 8 -0.12 -3.25 -9.93
N LEU A 9 -0.70 -2.35 -9.15
CA LEU A 9 -0.11 -1.87 -7.91
C LEU A 9 -0.70 -2.61 -6.71
N ASP A 10 0.19 -3.06 -5.82
CA ASP A 10 -0.17 -3.56 -4.50
C ASP A 10 -0.59 -2.41 -3.56
N THR A 11 -1.29 -2.77 -2.48
CA THR A 11 -1.65 -1.86 -1.38
C THR A 11 -0.44 -1.10 -0.85
N SER A 12 0.72 -1.75 -0.71
CA SER A 12 1.93 -1.12 -0.17
C SER A 12 2.46 0.03 -1.04
N VAL A 13 2.24 0.00 -2.36
CA VAL A 13 2.62 1.10 -3.27
C VAL A 13 1.73 2.32 -3.02
N MET A 14 0.41 2.11 -2.93
CA MET A 14 -0.55 3.18 -2.65
C MET A 14 -0.31 3.80 -1.27
N VAL A 15 -0.05 2.98 -0.26
CA VAL A 15 0.23 3.46 1.10
C VAL A 15 1.50 4.30 1.15
N ASN A 16 2.60 3.82 0.57
CA ASN A 16 3.85 4.58 0.53
C ASN A 16 3.71 5.89 -0.26
N TYR A 17 2.93 5.89 -1.35
CA TYR A 17 2.58 7.12 -2.07
C TYR A 17 1.89 8.13 -1.15
N VAL A 18 0.82 7.73 -0.43
CA VAL A 18 0.13 8.66 0.47
C VAL A 18 1.04 9.15 1.58
N TYR A 19 1.75 8.24 2.26
CA TYR A 19 2.49 8.57 3.47
C TYR A 19 3.74 9.42 3.20
N SER A 20 4.37 9.25 2.03
CA SER A 20 5.45 10.14 1.59
C SER A 20 4.99 11.57 1.25
N HIS A 21 3.69 11.77 0.99
CA HIS A 21 3.10 13.10 0.77
C HIS A 21 2.53 13.72 2.05
N LEU A 22 2.42 12.96 3.16
CA LEU A 22 1.94 13.50 4.42
C LEU A 22 2.97 14.46 5.05
N PRO A 23 2.50 15.52 5.73
CA PRO A 23 3.38 16.44 6.44
C PRO A 23 4.32 15.77 7.45
N GLY A 24 5.56 16.26 7.52
CA GLY A 24 6.51 15.94 8.58
C GLY A 24 7.36 14.69 8.33
N ASP A 25 7.67 14.42 7.06
CA ASP A 25 8.63 13.41 6.61
C ASP A 25 8.41 12.04 7.27
N LEU A 26 7.15 11.58 7.29
CA LEU A 26 6.74 10.35 7.97
C LEU A 26 7.27 9.09 7.28
N GLU A 27 7.40 9.13 5.96
CA GLU A 27 7.93 8.00 5.18
C GLU A 27 8.69 8.53 3.96
N GLU A 28 9.80 7.88 3.60
CA GLU A 28 10.51 8.18 2.36
C GLU A 28 9.75 7.57 1.16
N ASP A 29 9.64 8.33 0.06
CA ASP A 29 9.12 7.77 -1.20
C ASP A 29 10.06 6.68 -1.72
N ARG A 30 9.50 5.50 -1.98
CA ARG A 30 10.24 4.33 -2.48
C ARG A 30 10.11 4.19 -4.00
N GLY A 31 9.96 5.33 -4.69
CA GLY A 31 9.72 5.41 -6.13
C GLY A 31 8.26 5.23 -6.53
N CYS A 32 7.33 5.25 -5.56
CA CYS A 32 5.88 5.10 -5.78
C CYS A 32 5.30 6.36 -6.43
N GLN A 33 5.78 7.54 -6.03
CA GLN A 33 5.40 8.82 -6.63
C GLN A 33 5.56 8.81 -8.15
N ARG A 34 6.74 8.38 -8.62
CA ARG A 34 7.02 8.30 -10.06
C ARG A 34 6.04 7.37 -10.79
N LEU A 35 5.59 6.28 -10.18
CA LEU A 35 4.71 5.34 -10.86
C LEU A 35 3.28 5.86 -11.01
N ILE A 36 2.84 6.69 -10.07
CA ILE A 36 1.46 7.21 -10.00
C ILE A 36 1.33 8.57 -10.70
N ASP A 37 2.30 9.47 -10.54
CA ASP A 37 2.24 10.82 -11.11
C ASP A 37 2.67 10.89 -12.59
N ASP A 38 3.42 9.90 -13.09
CA ASP A 38 3.99 9.91 -14.45
C ASP A 38 3.05 9.23 -15.46
N GLU A 39 2.55 10.00 -16.44
CA GLU A 39 1.70 9.53 -17.53
C GLU A 39 2.36 8.48 -18.45
N SER A 40 3.65 8.18 -18.27
CA SER A 40 4.35 7.11 -18.98
C SER A 40 3.99 5.70 -18.51
N PHE A 41 3.27 5.56 -17.39
CA PHE A 41 2.75 4.29 -16.90
C PHE A 41 1.23 4.25 -16.99
N TYR A 42 0.69 3.05 -17.25
CA TYR A 42 -0.73 2.79 -17.10
C TYR A 42 -0.93 1.94 -15.85
N THR A 43 -1.50 2.51 -14.80
CA THR A 43 -1.60 1.89 -13.48
C THR A 43 -2.99 1.32 -13.23
N VAL A 44 -3.04 0.13 -12.66
CA VAL A 44 -4.28 -0.52 -12.26
C VAL A 44 -4.14 -1.08 -10.85
N ILE A 45 -5.26 -1.32 -10.19
CA ILE A 45 -5.30 -2.02 -8.90
C ILE A 45 -6.38 -3.10 -8.89
N GLY A 46 -6.10 -4.19 -8.17
CA GLY A 46 -7.09 -5.20 -7.85
C GLY A 46 -8.04 -4.72 -6.75
N GLY A 47 -9.27 -5.26 -6.73
CA GLY A 47 -10.27 -4.85 -5.74
C GLY A 47 -9.83 -5.17 -4.31
N LYS A 48 -9.06 -6.25 -4.12
CA LYS A 48 -8.45 -6.56 -2.83
C LYS A 48 -7.50 -5.46 -2.35
N ALA A 49 -6.66 -4.94 -3.26
CA ALA A 49 -5.71 -3.87 -2.93
C ALA A 49 -6.45 -2.56 -2.60
N ASN A 50 -7.50 -2.25 -3.37
CA ASN A 50 -8.35 -1.08 -3.11
C ASN A 50 -9.03 -1.16 -1.74
N ASP A 51 -9.68 -2.29 -1.43
CA ASP A 51 -10.38 -2.49 -0.15
C ASP A 51 -9.41 -2.42 1.04
N GLU A 52 -8.19 -2.94 0.88
CA GLU A 52 -7.17 -2.86 1.93
C GLU A 52 -6.63 -1.45 2.12
N PHE A 53 -6.45 -0.70 1.03
CA PHE A 53 -6.05 0.70 1.08
C PHE A 53 -7.11 1.55 1.79
N ASP A 54 -8.39 1.39 1.44
CA ASP A 54 -9.50 2.09 2.10
C ASP A 54 -9.53 1.79 3.60
N ALA A 55 -9.45 0.50 3.99
CA ALA A 55 -9.43 0.12 5.38
C ALA A 55 -8.20 0.65 6.14
N LEU A 56 -7.05 0.77 5.48
CA LEU A 56 -5.83 1.35 6.05
C LEU A 56 -5.97 2.86 6.25
N CYS A 57 -6.52 3.59 5.28
CA CYS A 57 -6.82 5.01 5.39
C CYS A 57 -7.77 5.27 6.57
N GLU A 58 -8.87 4.53 6.67
CA GLU A 58 -9.82 4.65 7.78
C GLU A 58 -9.16 4.36 9.15
N ARG A 59 -8.37 3.29 9.26
CA ARG A 59 -7.65 2.98 10.50
C ARG A 59 -6.67 4.09 10.88
N ARG A 60 -5.90 4.59 9.91
CA ARG A 60 -4.91 5.64 10.13
C ARG A 60 -5.56 6.96 10.53
N TYR A 61 -6.66 7.30 9.88
CA TYR A 61 -7.49 8.46 10.23
C TYR A 61 -7.95 8.38 11.69
N ASN A 62 -8.56 7.27 12.08
CA ASN A 62 -9.07 7.08 13.45
C ASN A 62 -7.95 7.17 14.50
N LEU A 63 -6.76 6.63 14.18
CA LEU A 63 -5.59 6.75 15.06
C LEU A 63 -5.19 8.22 15.25
N TYR A 64 -5.08 9.00 14.17
CA TYR A 64 -4.63 10.39 14.25
C TYR A 64 -5.67 11.28 14.91
N ASP A 65 -6.96 11.05 14.65
CA ASP A 65 -8.05 11.79 15.31
C ASP A 65 -8.04 11.53 16.83
N ASP A 66 -7.79 10.29 17.26
CA ASP A 66 -7.65 9.96 18.68
C ASP A 66 -6.44 10.66 19.32
N VAL A 67 -5.31 10.75 18.61
CA VAL A 67 -4.12 11.51 19.06
C VAL A 67 -4.44 13.00 19.19
N ILE A 68 -5.14 13.58 18.22
CA ILE A 68 -5.58 14.98 18.29
C ILE A 68 -6.47 15.20 19.52
N ALA A 69 -7.43 14.30 19.77
CA ALA A 69 -8.30 14.38 20.93
C ALA A 69 -7.48 14.29 22.23
N TYR A 70 -6.56 13.33 22.33
CA TYR A 70 -5.67 13.18 23.48
C TYR A 70 -4.84 14.43 23.76
N LEU A 71 -4.15 14.95 22.75
CA LEU A 71 -3.30 16.13 22.87
C LEU A 71 -4.14 17.38 23.20
N ARG A 72 -5.33 17.53 22.62
CA ARG A 72 -6.19 18.69 22.89
C ARG A 72 -6.74 18.67 24.32
N ASP A 73 -7.12 17.50 24.81
CA ASP A 73 -7.89 17.35 26.05
C ASP A 73 -7.00 17.16 27.30
N THR A 74 -5.68 17.12 27.11
CA THR A 74 -4.68 16.98 28.19
C THR A 74 -3.57 18.01 28.07
N ASP A 75 -2.80 18.23 29.14
CA ASP A 75 -1.54 18.99 29.08
C ASP A 75 -0.33 18.11 28.67
N ASN A 76 -0.58 16.84 28.34
CA ASN A 76 0.45 15.86 28.02
C ASN A 76 1.10 16.13 26.65
N GLU A 77 2.26 15.51 26.43
CA GLU A 77 3.03 15.55 25.20
C GLU A 77 2.71 14.36 24.29
N ILE A 78 3.13 14.42 23.02
CA ILE A 78 2.87 13.36 22.04
C ILE A 78 3.51 12.02 22.44
N PHE A 79 4.60 12.05 23.20
CA PHE A 79 5.29 10.87 23.73
C PHE A 79 4.53 10.14 24.83
N ASP A 80 3.63 10.84 25.52
CA ASP A 80 2.79 10.24 26.54
C ASP A 80 1.62 9.47 25.93
N TYR A 81 1.35 9.63 24.63
CA TYR A 81 0.32 8.87 23.95
C TYR A 81 0.79 7.44 23.69
N GLU A 82 0.04 6.48 24.23
CA GLU A 82 0.19 5.06 23.96
C GLU A 82 -1.12 4.51 23.37
N PRO A 83 -1.16 4.12 22.08
CA PRO A 83 -2.37 3.64 21.44
C PRO A 83 -3.01 2.43 22.14
N ARG A 84 -2.22 1.62 22.88
CA ARG A 84 -2.75 0.43 23.61
C ARG A 84 -3.63 0.78 24.80
N ASP A 85 -3.43 1.97 25.38
CA ASP A 85 -4.19 2.43 26.54
C ASP A 85 -5.48 3.15 26.12
N ARG A 86 -5.77 3.18 24.81
CA ARG A 86 -6.90 3.86 24.18
C ARG A 86 -7.92 2.85 23.67
N ASP A 87 -9.19 3.25 23.62
CA ASP A 87 -10.28 2.43 23.09
C ASP A 87 -10.38 2.56 21.56
N ILE A 88 -9.29 2.25 20.87
CA ILE A 88 -9.20 2.27 19.40
C ILE A 88 -8.57 0.99 18.88
N HIS A 89 -8.97 0.57 17.68
CA HIS A 89 -8.40 -0.61 17.04
C HIS A 89 -7.10 -0.26 16.32
N VAL A 90 -5.96 -0.77 16.82
CA VAL A 90 -4.62 -0.42 16.33
C VAL A 90 -3.82 -1.68 16.07
N SER A 91 -3.35 -1.85 14.84
CA SER A 91 -2.48 -2.97 14.45
C SER A 91 -1.04 -2.77 14.98
N PRO A 92 -0.19 -3.81 15.01
CA PRO A 92 1.23 -3.64 15.33
C PRO A 92 1.94 -2.64 14.41
N ASN A 93 1.59 -2.61 13.12
CA ASN A 93 2.15 -1.67 12.16
C ASN A 93 1.75 -0.23 12.51
N ASP A 94 0.49 -0.03 12.90
CA ASP A 94 0.01 1.29 13.30
C ASP A 94 0.76 1.85 14.52
N ARG A 95 1.12 0.95 15.45
CA ARG A 95 1.92 1.30 16.65
C ARG A 95 3.35 1.66 16.29
N SER A 96 3.99 0.88 15.42
CA SER A 96 5.36 1.17 14.96
C SER A 96 5.37 2.52 14.28
N HIS A 97 4.45 2.76 13.34
CA HIS A 97 4.33 4.02 12.64
C HIS A 97 4.15 5.21 13.59
N PHE A 98 3.24 5.10 14.58
CA PHE A 98 3.06 6.18 15.53
C PHE A 98 4.33 6.46 16.35
N ARG A 99 4.98 5.39 16.82
CA ARG A 99 6.14 5.50 17.69
C ARG A 99 7.40 5.94 16.97
N ASP A 100 7.65 5.39 15.81
CA ASP A 100 8.92 5.48 15.10
C ASP A 100 8.91 6.62 14.09
N ASP A 101 7.75 6.92 13.48
CA ASP A 101 7.65 7.97 12.47
C ASP A 101 7.08 9.25 13.10
N ILE A 102 5.85 9.19 13.63
CA ILE A 102 5.17 10.40 14.13
C ILE A 102 5.86 10.98 15.36
N GLN A 103 6.03 10.18 16.42
CA GLN A 103 6.62 10.66 17.67
C GLN A 103 8.09 11.09 17.46
N MET A 104 8.87 10.34 16.69
CA MET A 104 10.28 10.66 16.45
C MET A 104 10.49 11.77 15.43
N SER A 105 9.59 12.01 14.47
CA SER A 105 9.73 13.13 13.52
C SER A 105 9.22 14.44 14.10
N TRP A 106 8.26 14.41 15.05
CA TRP A 106 7.63 15.62 15.59
C TRP A 106 8.05 15.96 17.02
N TYR A 107 9.12 15.34 17.53
CA TYR A 107 9.62 15.52 18.90
C TYR A 107 10.02 16.96 19.25
N ASP A 108 10.54 17.71 18.27
CA ASP A 108 10.96 19.11 18.44
C ASP A 108 9.85 20.11 18.14
N MET A 109 8.70 19.65 17.61
CA MET A 109 7.57 20.53 17.27
C MET A 109 6.82 20.94 18.54
N ASP A 110 6.38 22.21 18.58
CA ASP A 110 5.49 22.61 19.66
C ASP A 110 4.10 21.96 19.51
N LYS A 111 3.38 21.82 20.62
CA LYS A 111 2.08 21.14 20.66
C LYS A 111 1.05 21.73 19.69
N ARG A 112 1.08 23.05 19.44
CA ARG A 112 0.16 23.69 18.50
C ARG A 112 0.51 23.33 17.07
N GLU A 113 1.80 23.28 16.75
CA GLU A 113 2.31 22.80 15.47
C GLU A 113 1.97 21.32 15.28
N GLN A 114 2.24 20.43 16.25
CA GLN A 114 1.85 19.02 16.20
C GLN A 114 0.36 18.84 15.89
N LEU A 115 -0.52 19.56 16.60
CA LEU A 115 -1.96 19.53 16.36
C LEU A 115 -2.36 20.08 14.98
N SER A 116 -1.62 21.06 14.47
CA SER A 116 -1.86 21.59 13.12
C SER A 116 -1.44 20.58 12.04
N THR A 117 -0.29 19.95 12.23
CA THR A 117 0.27 18.93 11.33
C THR A 117 -0.62 17.71 11.30
N LEU A 118 -1.02 17.16 12.45
CA LEU A 118 -1.96 16.03 12.53
C LEU A 118 -3.28 16.29 11.79
N ARG A 119 -3.88 17.48 11.98
CA ARG A 119 -5.12 17.84 11.27
C ARG A 119 -4.92 17.90 9.77
N ARG A 120 -3.75 18.36 9.31
CA ARG A 120 -3.42 18.37 7.90
C ARG A 120 -3.24 16.94 7.38
N CYS A 121 -2.58 16.06 8.13
CA CYS A 121 -2.50 14.64 7.77
C CYS A 121 -3.88 14.00 7.63
N LEU A 122 -4.84 14.29 8.52
CA LEU A 122 -6.23 13.80 8.39
C LEU A 122 -6.89 14.26 7.08
N GLN A 123 -6.76 15.55 6.76
CA GLN A 123 -7.31 16.12 5.52
C GLN A 123 -6.68 15.49 4.27
N ASP A 124 -5.36 15.29 4.29
CA ASP A 124 -4.64 14.68 3.17
C ASP A 124 -5.00 13.19 3.03
N ILE A 125 -5.17 12.44 4.13
CA ILE A 125 -5.65 11.04 4.09
C ILE A 125 -7.05 10.96 3.48
N GLU A 126 -8.01 11.79 3.92
CA GLU A 126 -9.36 11.83 3.35
C GLU A 126 -9.34 12.16 1.85
N LEU A 127 -8.47 13.11 1.45
CA LEU A 127 -8.32 13.51 0.07
C LEU A 127 -7.77 12.35 -0.78
N TYR A 128 -6.64 11.76 -0.38
CA TYR A 128 -6.00 10.69 -1.14
C TYR A 128 -6.81 9.39 -1.16
N GLN A 129 -7.60 9.12 -0.12
CA GLN A 129 -8.52 7.98 -0.12
C GLN A 129 -9.46 8.02 -1.33
N VAL A 130 -9.97 9.21 -1.68
CA VAL A 130 -10.85 9.40 -2.84
C VAL A 130 -10.03 9.54 -4.13
N GLN A 131 -9.00 10.40 -4.13
CA GLN A 131 -8.28 10.73 -5.36
C GLN A 131 -7.52 9.56 -5.96
N LEU A 132 -6.95 8.66 -5.15
CA LEU A 132 -6.19 7.54 -5.69
C LEU A 132 -7.06 6.66 -6.59
N SER A 133 -8.21 6.21 -6.09
CA SER A 133 -9.07 5.29 -6.85
C SER A 133 -9.89 5.96 -7.96
N GLU A 134 -10.18 7.27 -7.85
CA GLU A 134 -11.03 7.99 -8.81
C GLU A 134 -10.27 8.83 -9.84
N GLU A 135 -9.08 9.35 -9.50
CA GLU A 135 -8.36 10.35 -10.31
C GLU A 135 -6.94 9.94 -10.70
N LEU A 136 -6.18 9.28 -9.81
CA LEU A 136 -4.75 9.01 -10.03
C LEU A 136 -4.47 7.61 -10.61
N ILE A 137 -5.27 6.61 -10.25
CA ILE A 137 -5.14 5.26 -10.80
C ILE A 137 -6.01 5.13 -12.05
N ASP A 138 -5.44 4.68 -13.16
CA ASP A 138 -6.18 4.61 -14.44
C ASP A 138 -7.35 3.63 -14.39
N ARG A 139 -7.24 2.56 -13.59
CA ARG A 139 -8.31 1.56 -13.47
C ARG A 139 -8.29 0.75 -12.18
N CYS A 140 -9.43 0.73 -11.51
CA CYS A 140 -9.71 -0.18 -10.40
C CYS A 140 -10.54 -1.39 -10.89
N PHE A 141 -10.02 -2.60 -10.69
CA PHE A 141 -10.75 -3.84 -10.98
C PHE A 141 -11.55 -4.29 -9.75
N PRO A 142 -12.69 -5.00 -9.94
CA PRO A 142 -13.32 -5.69 -8.82
C PRO A 142 -12.40 -6.80 -8.29
N GLN A 143 -12.59 -7.20 -7.03
CA GLN A 143 -11.87 -8.33 -6.45
C GLN A 143 -12.10 -9.59 -7.31
N GLN A 144 -11.00 -10.27 -7.64
CA GLN A 144 -11.03 -11.50 -8.40
C GLN A 144 -11.08 -12.71 -7.46
N SER A 145 -11.44 -13.86 -8.02
CA SER A 145 -11.52 -15.10 -7.26
C SER A 145 -10.95 -16.27 -8.04
N ASN A 146 -10.01 -16.97 -7.43
CA ASN A 146 -9.52 -18.25 -7.92
C ASN A 146 -9.21 -19.17 -6.73
N ASP A 147 -10.21 -19.96 -6.32
CA ASP A 147 -10.13 -20.83 -5.14
C ASP A 147 -8.97 -21.84 -5.19
N GLN A 148 -8.64 -22.35 -6.37
CA GLN A 148 -7.56 -23.31 -6.50
C GLN A 148 -6.21 -22.64 -6.32
N LEU A 149 -6.02 -21.48 -6.94
CA LEU A 149 -4.80 -20.67 -6.81
C LEU A 149 -4.63 -20.14 -5.39
N LEU A 150 -5.70 -19.68 -4.74
CA LEU A 150 -5.66 -19.17 -3.37
C LEU A 150 -5.24 -20.27 -2.37
N ARG A 151 -5.63 -21.54 -2.61
CA ARG A 151 -5.48 -22.64 -1.64
C ARG A 151 -4.08 -23.24 -1.43
N ARG A 152 -3.29 -23.73 -2.40
CA ARG A 152 -2.65 -22.88 -3.38
C ARG A 152 -1.53 -22.10 -2.69
N LEU A 153 -1.55 -20.79 -2.92
CA LEU A 153 -0.74 -19.78 -2.25
C LEU A 153 -0.77 -19.93 -0.72
N ARG A 154 -1.94 -20.00 -0.07
CA ARG A 154 -2.06 -20.07 1.40
C ARG A 154 -1.39 -21.27 2.05
N ARG A 155 -1.19 -22.37 1.32
CA ARG A 155 -0.55 -23.57 1.86
C ARG A 155 0.98 -23.51 1.77
N ASP A 156 1.47 -22.87 0.71
CA ASP A 156 2.89 -22.90 0.35
C ASP A 156 3.58 -21.56 0.68
N LEU A 157 2.82 -20.49 0.97
CA LEU A 157 3.28 -19.17 1.39
C LEU A 157 2.57 -18.75 2.68
N ASP A 158 3.34 -18.21 3.63
CA ASP A 158 2.83 -17.63 4.87
C ASP A 158 2.87 -16.09 4.81
N ILE A 159 2.14 -15.53 3.83
CA ILE A 159 2.07 -14.09 3.57
C ILE A 159 0.65 -13.53 3.78
N GLY A 160 -0.19 -14.27 4.52
CA GLY A 160 -1.49 -13.81 4.96
C GLY A 160 -2.41 -13.32 3.83
N HIS A 161 -2.79 -12.05 3.90
CA HIS A 161 -3.75 -11.42 3.00
C HIS A 161 -3.18 -11.14 1.61
N ASP A 162 -1.85 -11.05 1.48
CA ASP A 162 -1.15 -10.83 0.20
C ASP A 162 -1.39 -11.98 -0.80
N CYS A 163 -1.82 -13.15 -0.31
CA CYS A 163 -2.29 -14.24 -1.16
C CYS A 163 -3.49 -13.81 -2.04
N GLU A 164 -4.38 -12.96 -1.52
CA GLU A 164 -5.55 -12.46 -2.27
C GLU A 164 -5.13 -11.40 -3.29
N ILE A 165 -4.14 -10.55 -2.96
CA ILE A 165 -3.52 -9.60 -3.91
C ILE A 165 -2.92 -10.36 -5.09
N LEU A 166 -2.20 -11.46 -4.83
CA LEU A 166 -1.63 -12.31 -5.87
C LEU A 166 -2.71 -12.95 -6.76
N VAL A 167 -3.84 -13.37 -6.19
CA VAL A 167 -4.96 -13.89 -6.97
C VAL A 167 -5.50 -12.82 -7.91
N ASP A 168 -5.74 -11.61 -7.40
CA ASP A 168 -6.16 -10.47 -8.22
C ASP A 168 -5.17 -10.22 -9.35
N ALA A 169 -3.88 -10.13 -9.04
CA ALA A 169 -2.85 -9.85 -10.04
C ALA A 169 -2.73 -10.93 -11.11
N VAL A 170 -2.82 -12.21 -10.73
CA VAL A 170 -2.80 -13.32 -11.67
C VAL A 170 -4.02 -13.29 -12.58
N GLU A 171 -5.23 -13.11 -12.03
CA GLU A 171 -6.45 -13.10 -12.84
C GLU A 171 -6.54 -11.85 -13.74
N ILE A 172 -6.09 -10.68 -13.25
CA ILE A 172 -5.95 -9.47 -14.06
C ILE A 172 -4.96 -9.71 -15.21
N SER A 173 -3.80 -10.31 -14.94
CA SER A 173 -2.83 -10.65 -16.00
C SER A 173 -3.43 -11.57 -17.06
N ARG A 174 -4.19 -12.60 -16.67
CA ARG A 174 -4.82 -13.54 -17.62
C ARG A 174 -5.87 -12.87 -18.52
N GLN A 175 -6.63 -11.93 -17.97
CA GLN A 175 -7.77 -11.32 -18.67
C GLN A 175 -7.36 -10.11 -19.50
N TYR A 176 -6.36 -9.36 -19.03
CA TYR A 176 -6.01 -8.03 -19.56
C TYR A 176 -4.55 -7.90 -20.01
N SER A 177 -3.73 -8.95 -19.89
CA SER A 177 -2.30 -8.96 -20.23
C SER A 177 -1.43 -8.00 -19.41
N ILE A 178 -1.93 -7.54 -18.27
CA ILE A 178 -1.18 -6.71 -17.31
C ILE A 178 -0.34 -7.63 -16.43
N SER A 179 0.90 -7.86 -16.87
CA SER A 179 1.75 -8.94 -16.34
C SER A 179 2.70 -8.51 -15.23
N THR A 180 2.72 -7.23 -14.83
CA THR A 180 3.62 -6.75 -13.77
C THR A 180 2.83 -6.34 -12.53
N LEU A 181 3.07 -7.04 -11.42
CA LEU A 181 2.66 -6.61 -10.08
C LEU A 181 3.82 -5.82 -9.44
N VAL A 182 3.53 -4.61 -8.97
CA VAL A 182 4.48 -3.76 -8.26
C VAL A 182 4.13 -3.75 -6.79
N ALA A 183 5.11 -4.01 -5.93
CA ALA A 183 4.94 -4.02 -4.48
C ALA A 183 6.18 -3.43 -3.79
N VAL A 184 5.98 -2.91 -2.58
CA VAL A 184 7.03 -2.40 -1.70
C VAL A 184 7.33 -3.39 -0.56
N ASP A 185 6.33 -4.17 -0.15
CA ASP A 185 6.48 -5.15 0.93
C ASP A 185 7.32 -6.36 0.48
N SER A 186 8.31 -6.68 1.32
CA SER A 186 9.13 -7.88 1.24
C SER A 186 8.33 -9.19 1.20
N HIS A 187 7.10 -9.24 1.72
CA HIS A 187 6.25 -10.43 1.56
C HIS A 187 6.00 -10.78 0.08
N LEU A 188 5.91 -9.78 -0.79
CA LEU A 188 5.73 -9.97 -2.23
C LEU A 188 7.03 -9.87 -3.01
N THR A 189 7.98 -9.03 -2.58
CA THR A 189 9.22 -8.78 -3.34
C THR A 189 10.38 -9.72 -2.99
N ASN A 190 10.26 -10.51 -1.92
CA ASN A 190 11.27 -11.51 -1.57
C ASN A 190 11.42 -12.57 -2.66
N ARG A 191 12.67 -12.80 -3.10
CA ARG A 191 13.00 -13.73 -4.19
C ARG A 191 12.54 -15.17 -3.95
N GLU A 192 12.57 -15.66 -2.72
CA GLU A 192 12.11 -17.00 -2.37
C GLU A 192 10.59 -17.11 -2.58
N HIS A 193 9.83 -16.11 -2.11
CA HIS A 193 8.39 -16.05 -2.33
C HIS A 193 8.05 -15.93 -3.81
N ILE A 194 8.74 -15.06 -4.57
CA ILE A 194 8.53 -14.90 -6.02
C ILE A 194 8.69 -16.23 -6.77
N ASN A 195 9.74 -17.01 -6.44
CA ASN A 195 9.95 -18.31 -7.08
C ASN A 195 8.79 -19.28 -6.79
N ILE A 196 8.35 -19.35 -5.53
CA ILE A 196 7.21 -20.18 -5.12
C ILE A 196 5.93 -19.74 -5.84
N VAL A 197 5.69 -18.42 -5.96
CA VAL A 197 4.54 -17.88 -6.69
C VAL A 197 4.56 -18.33 -8.15
N HIS A 198 5.71 -18.24 -8.83
CA HIS A 198 5.83 -18.70 -10.22
C HIS A 198 5.56 -20.21 -10.35
N GLU A 199 6.13 -21.03 -9.46
CA GLU A 199 5.89 -22.47 -9.43
C GLU A 199 4.40 -22.80 -9.23
N ILE A 200 3.73 -22.09 -8.31
CA ILE A 200 2.30 -22.27 -8.05
C ILE A 200 1.45 -21.88 -9.26
N ILE A 201 1.76 -20.75 -9.91
CA ILE A 201 1.07 -20.29 -11.12
C ILE A 201 1.21 -21.34 -12.23
N GLU A 202 2.42 -21.85 -12.46
CA GLU A 202 2.68 -22.87 -13.48
C GLU A 202 1.96 -24.19 -13.15
N ASP A 203 2.03 -24.65 -11.90
CA ASP A 203 1.35 -25.86 -11.41
C ASP A 203 -0.19 -25.79 -11.58
N VAL A 204 -0.78 -24.65 -11.23
CA VAL A 204 -2.24 -24.48 -11.17
C VAL A 204 -2.83 -24.13 -12.52
N LEU A 205 -2.16 -23.27 -13.29
CA LEU A 205 -2.69 -22.70 -14.53
C LEU A 205 -2.02 -23.25 -15.79
N GLY A 206 -0.87 -23.92 -15.67
CA GLY A 206 -0.11 -24.46 -16.81
C GLY A 206 0.53 -23.37 -17.67
N VAL A 207 0.76 -22.18 -17.11
CA VAL A 207 1.33 -21.02 -17.84
C VAL A 207 2.53 -20.47 -17.08
N SER A 208 3.71 -20.54 -17.69
CA SER A 208 4.93 -19.93 -17.18
C SER A 208 5.01 -18.44 -17.53
N GLY A 209 5.54 -17.61 -16.64
CA GLY A 209 5.82 -16.19 -16.93
C GLY A 209 4.57 -15.31 -17.05
N LEU A 210 3.44 -15.75 -16.51
CA LEU A 210 2.18 -15.01 -16.52
C LEU A 210 2.25 -13.72 -15.67
N LEU A 211 3.00 -13.74 -14.58
CA LEU A 211 3.14 -12.60 -13.67
C LEU A 211 4.63 -12.38 -13.38
N ARG A 212 5.06 -11.13 -13.43
CA ARG A 212 6.33 -10.62 -12.92
C ARG A 212 6.03 -9.76 -11.70
N ILE A 213 6.80 -9.96 -10.63
CA ILE A 213 6.72 -9.12 -9.43
C ILE A 213 7.98 -8.22 -9.40
N SER A 214 7.79 -6.94 -9.12
CA SER A 214 8.88 -5.95 -9.09
C SER A 214 8.70 -4.95 -7.95
N GLU A 215 9.81 -4.43 -7.45
CA GLU A 215 9.82 -3.18 -6.67
C GLU A 215 9.68 -1.97 -7.62
N PRO A 216 9.24 -0.80 -7.12
CA PRO A 216 9.05 0.39 -7.96
C PRO A 216 10.30 0.83 -8.72
N GLU A 217 11.47 0.76 -8.10
CA GLU A 217 12.76 1.11 -8.73
C GLU A 217 13.12 0.19 -9.91
N GLY A 218 12.63 -1.05 -9.91
CA GLY A 218 12.89 -2.04 -10.95
C GLY A 218 12.05 -1.86 -12.23
N VAL A 219 11.16 -0.87 -12.26
CA VAL A 219 10.23 -0.63 -13.37
C VAL A 219 10.71 0.54 -14.24
N SER A 220 10.93 0.29 -15.53
CA SER A 220 11.29 1.31 -16.51
C SER A 220 10.12 1.64 -17.43
N ALA A 221 9.99 2.92 -17.80
CA ALA A 221 9.06 3.38 -18.85
C ALA A 221 9.46 2.90 -20.25
N THR A 222 10.69 2.42 -20.42
CA THR A 222 11.18 1.85 -21.68
C THR A 222 10.89 0.36 -21.75
N SER A 223 9.96 -0.03 -22.61
CA SER A 223 9.83 -1.41 -23.11
C SER A 223 11.20 -1.85 -23.65
N SER A 224 11.80 -2.88 -23.06
CA SER A 224 12.99 -3.51 -23.62
C SER A 224 12.57 -4.20 -24.93
N ASP A 225 13.05 -3.67 -26.05
CA ASP A 225 12.99 -4.33 -27.37
C ASP A 225 13.71 -5.70 -27.35
#